data_AF-A0A8D8Z3M7-F1
#
_entry.id   AF-A0A8D8Z3M7-F1
#
_cell.length_a   1.000
_cell.length_b   1.000
_cell.length_c   1.000
_cell.angle_alpha   90.00
_cell.angle_beta   90.00
_cell.angle_gamma   90.00
#
_symmetry.space_group_name_H-M   'P 1'
#
loop_
_entity.id
_entity.type
_entity.pdbx_description
1 polymer ?
#
loop_
_entity_poly.entity_id
_entity_poly.type
_entity_poly.pdbx_seq_one_letter_code
_entity_poly.pdbx_strand_id
1 'polypeptide(L)'
;MNFDFTFLSINYNLANTMDKITKSMIRHGYMAILDAGYSPADLRGGNINVYMHTTVSDDESRLLCGGLTSPTPFLLGLNRTMQANRISAYFNFHGTSIAHQGSYDNVFEALKVAYEELSKGRCDGCLVGASNLCLHPHTSMEYQELDLITKDPVNRPLDDNANGYIRADSTVVFYLQRKSDARRIYAEIVNVGSIYIGDRLGSFLTREEKYMVQLLEDTYRQCGVKPNDISYLE
;
A
#
# COMPACT_ATOMS: atom_id res chain seq x y z
N MET A 1 3.15 -15.38 11.58
CA MET A 1 1.82 -14.90 11.13
C MET A 1 0.93 -16.10 10.86
N ASN A 2 -0.17 -16.27 11.59
CA ASN A 2 -1.14 -17.33 11.28
C ASN A 2 -1.94 -16.93 10.03
N PHE A 3 -1.94 -17.79 9.00
CA PHE A 3 -2.65 -17.59 7.74
C PHE A 3 -3.55 -18.80 7.49
N ASP A 4 -4.87 -18.59 7.59
CA ASP A 4 -5.87 -19.65 7.44
C ASP A 4 -6.13 -19.94 5.95
N PHE A 5 -5.23 -20.72 5.36
CA PHE A 5 -5.33 -21.10 3.96
C PHE A 5 -6.52 -22.05 3.69
N THR A 6 -7.03 -22.75 4.71
CA THR A 6 -8.21 -23.61 4.58
C THR A 6 -9.47 -22.76 4.40
N PHE A 7 -9.65 -21.74 5.24
CA PHE A 7 -10.71 -20.75 5.07
C PHE A 7 -10.65 -20.06 3.71
N LEU A 8 -9.43 -19.71 3.25
CA LEU A 8 -9.22 -19.04 1.97
C LEU A 8 -9.25 -19.99 0.76
N SER A 9 -9.41 -21.30 0.97
CA SER A 9 -9.38 -22.33 -0.09
C SER A 9 -8.11 -22.28 -0.97
N ILE A 10 -6.96 -21.96 -0.36
CA ILE A 10 -5.65 -21.90 -1.03
C ILE A 10 -4.94 -23.24 -0.84
N ASN A 11 -4.36 -23.78 -1.91
CA ASN A 11 -3.56 -25.01 -1.85
C ASN A 11 -2.42 -24.91 -0.82
N TYR A 12 -2.20 -25.97 -0.04
CA TYR A 12 -1.21 -26.01 1.04
C TYR A 12 0.23 -25.68 0.59
N ASN A 13 0.70 -26.24 -0.53
CA ASN A 13 2.07 -26.01 -1.01
C ASN A 13 2.25 -24.55 -1.46
N LEU A 14 1.22 -24.00 -2.11
CA LEU A 14 1.21 -22.59 -2.48
C LEU A 14 1.16 -21.70 -1.22
N ALA A 15 0.26 -21.98 -0.28
CA ALA A 15 0.15 -21.20 0.96
C ALA A 15 1.46 -21.18 1.74
N ASN A 16 2.23 -22.27 1.79
CA ASN A 16 3.52 -22.28 2.48
C ASN A 16 4.61 -21.47 1.74
N THR A 17 4.53 -21.38 0.42
CA THR A 17 5.52 -20.67 -0.40
C THR A 17 5.12 -19.23 -0.71
N MET A 18 3.91 -18.81 -0.35
CA MET A 18 3.46 -17.44 -0.55
C MET A 18 4.22 -16.43 0.31
N ASP A 19 4.52 -15.28 -0.30
CA ASP A 19 5.15 -14.13 0.33
C ASP A 19 4.31 -13.62 1.50
N LYS A 20 4.97 -13.26 2.60
CA LYS A 20 4.27 -12.85 3.84
C LYS A 20 3.47 -11.56 3.66
N ILE A 21 3.94 -10.63 2.81
CA ILE A 21 3.19 -9.42 2.46
C ILE A 21 1.89 -9.80 1.75
N THR A 22 1.94 -10.70 0.77
CA THR A 22 0.77 -11.19 0.05
C THR A 22 -0.26 -11.81 0.99
N LYS A 23 0.19 -12.68 1.92
CA LYS A 23 -0.68 -13.28 2.94
C LYS A 23 -1.35 -12.21 3.81
N SER A 24 -0.58 -11.22 4.23
CA SER A 24 -1.07 -10.13 5.05
C SER A 24 -2.11 -9.30 4.32
N MET A 25 -1.85 -8.93 3.06
CA MET A 25 -2.77 -8.11 2.26
C MET A 25 -4.08 -8.85 1.96
N ILE A 26 -4.08 -10.17 1.70
CA ILE A 26 -5.32 -10.94 1.53
C ILE A 26 -6.17 -10.88 2.81
N ARG A 27 -5.54 -11.08 3.97
CA ARG A 27 -6.23 -11.00 5.26
C ARG A 27 -6.79 -9.60 5.51
N HIS A 28 -6.01 -8.55 5.28
CA HIS A 28 -6.47 -7.18 5.52
C HIS A 28 -7.51 -6.73 4.49
N GLY A 29 -7.42 -7.19 3.24
CA GLY A 29 -8.47 -6.97 2.24
C GLY A 29 -9.80 -7.62 2.63
N TYR A 30 -9.76 -8.84 3.18
CA TYR A 30 -10.95 -9.48 3.74
C TYR A 30 -11.57 -8.66 4.87
N MET A 31 -10.74 -8.19 5.81
CA MET A 31 -11.21 -7.38 6.94
C MET A 31 -11.73 -6.01 6.49
N ALA A 32 -11.12 -5.38 5.49
CA ALA A 32 -11.56 -4.10 4.94
C ALA A 32 -12.95 -4.20 4.29
N ILE A 33 -13.22 -5.28 3.55
CA ILE A 33 -14.54 -5.54 2.95
C ILE A 33 -15.60 -5.71 4.05
N LEU A 34 -15.30 -6.52 5.07
CA LEU A 34 -16.21 -6.72 6.21
C LEU A 34 -16.46 -5.41 6.98
N ASP A 35 -15.42 -4.62 7.23
CA ASP A 35 -15.53 -3.37 7.96
C ASP A 35 -16.33 -2.31 7.17
N ALA A 36 -16.24 -2.33 5.84
CA ALA A 36 -17.09 -1.53 4.97
C ALA A 36 -18.57 -1.97 5.00
N GLY A 37 -18.89 -3.09 5.64
CA GLY A 37 -20.24 -3.62 5.81
C GLY A 37 -20.68 -4.59 4.71
N TYR A 38 -19.78 -5.04 3.84
CA TYR A 38 -20.07 -6.05 2.81
C TYR A 38 -19.59 -7.42 3.22
N SER A 39 -20.29 -8.44 2.74
CA SER A 39 -19.71 -9.78 2.66
C SER A 39 -18.85 -9.89 1.38
N PRO A 40 -17.79 -10.72 1.37
CA PRO A 40 -17.09 -11.08 0.14
C PRO A 40 -18.01 -11.60 -0.98
N ALA A 41 -19.13 -12.23 -0.62
CA ALA A 41 -20.12 -12.71 -1.57
C ALA A 41 -20.89 -11.57 -2.24
N ASP A 42 -21.09 -10.44 -1.56
CA ASP A 42 -21.81 -9.27 -2.08
C ASP A 42 -21.07 -8.63 -3.26
N LEU A 43 -19.72 -8.70 -3.26
CA LEU A 43 -18.85 -8.07 -4.24
C LEU A 43 -18.31 -9.07 -5.29
N ARG A 44 -18.64 -10.35 -5.15
CA ARG A 44 -18.09 -11.43 -5.97
C ARG A 44 -18.53 -11.26 -7.43
N GLY A 45 -17.57 -11.25 -8.34
CA GLY A 45 -17.82 -11.00 -9.76
C GLY A 45 -17.98 -9.51 -10.11
N GLY A 46 -17.81 -8.61 -9.15
CA GLY A 46 -17.90 -7.17 -9.38
C GLY A 46 -16.68 -6.61 -10.11
N ASN A 47 -16.86 -5.44 -10.73
CA ASN A 47 -15.79 -4.64 -11.30
C ASN A 47 -15.08 -3.86 -10.18
N ILE A 48 -14.41 -4.58 -9.29
CA ILE A 48 -13.66 -4.02 -8.17
C ILE A 48 -12.19 -3.98 -8.54
N ASN A 49 -11.57 -2.78 -8.49
CA ASN A 49 -10.15 -2.65 -8.71
C ASN A 49 -9.36 -3.01 -7.44
N VAL A 50 -8.14 -3.49 -7.60
CA VAL A 50 -7.23 -3.88 -6.52
C VAL A 50 -5.87 -3.25 -6.79
N TYR A 51 -5.48 -2.31 -5.94
CA TYR A 51 -4.18 -1.63 -5.97
C TYR A 51 -3.45 -1.91 -4.66
N MET A 52 -2.30 -2.59 -4.76
CA MET A 52 -1.51 -2.96 -3.59
C MET A 52 -0.09 -2.39 -3.72
N HIS A 53 0.37 -1.65 -2.72
CA HIS A 53 1.68 -1.04 -2.71
C HIS A 53 2.64 -1.79 -1.78
N THR A 54 3.87 -2.00 -2.24
CA THR A 54 4.96 -2.52 -1.42
C THR A 54 6.24 -1.76 -1.72
N THR A 55 7.14 -1.63 -0.75
CA THR A 55 8.46 -1.04 -0.98
C THR A 55 9.48 -2.12 -1.34
N VAL A 56 9.79 -2.99 -0.39
CA VAL A 56 10.67 -4.16 -0.59
C VAL A 56 9.93 -5.40 -0.14
N SER A 57 9.93 -6.46 -0.96
CA SER A 57 9.57 -7.81 -0.52
C SER A 57 10.85 -8.57 -0.21
N ASP A 58 11.13 -8.76 1.08
CA ASP A 58 12.31 -9.48 1.53
C ASP A 58 12.27 -10.97 1.11
N ASP A 59 11.09 -11.60 1.12
CA ASP A 59 10.94 -13.00 0.71
C ASP A 59 11.25 -13.18 -0.79
N GLU A 60 10.85 -12.22 -1.64
CA GLU A 60 11.15 -12.22 -3.07
C GLU A 60 12.65 -12.00 -3.34
N SER A 61 13.25 -10.98 -2.72
CA SER A 61 14.68 -10.68 -2.83
C SER A 61 15.55 -11.87 -2.42
N ARG A 62 15.18 -12.54 -1.33
CA ARG A 62 15.90 -13.72 -0.84
C ARG A 62 15.83 -14.91 -1.78
N LEU A 63 14.71 -15.12 -2.48
CA LEU A 63 14.64 -16.21 -3.44
C LEU A 63 15.54 -15.95 -4.65
N LEU A 64 15.47 -14.73 -5.21
CA LEU A 64 16.21 -14.35 -6.41
C LEU A 64 17.72 -14.32 -6.18
N CYS A 65 18.17 -13.84 -5.01
CA CYS A 65 19.58 -13.72 -4.69
C CYS A 65 20.16 -14.97 -3.99
N GLY A 66 19.33 -15.74 -3.28
CA GLY A 66 19.77 -16.84 -2.40
C GLY A 66 19.70 -18.24 -3.01
N GLY A 67 19.26 -18.39 -4.27
CA GLY A 67 19.22 -19.68 -4.97
C GLY A 67 18.27 -20.71 -4.35
N LEU A 68 17.23 -20.24 -3.64
CA LEU A 68 16.29 -21.15 -2.97
C LEU A 68 15.44 -21.95 -3.97
N THR A 69 15.36 -23.25 -3.73
CA THR A 69 14.40 -24.13 -4.39
C THR A 69 13.05 -24.03 -3.69
N SER A 70 12.00 -23.72 -4.44
CA SER A 70 10.62 -23.67 -3.96
C SER A 70 9.81 -24.79 -4.59
N PRO A 71 8.97 -25.53 -3.83
CA PRO A 71 8.11 -26.57 -4.38
C PRO A 71 6.99 -26.01 -5.26
N THR A 72 6.73 -24.71 -5.21
CA THR A 72 5.80 -24.00 -6.09
C THR A 72 6.57 -23.02 -6.96
N PRO A 73 6.21 -22.84 -8.25
CA PRO A 73 6.84 -21.82 -9.10
C PRO A 73 6.81 -20.44 -8.41
N PHE A 74 7.99 -19.83 -8.28
CA PHE A 74 8.18 -18.52 -7.66
C PHE A 74 7.16 -17.47 -8.11
N LEU A 75 6.91 -17.44 -9.43
CA LEU A 75 5.99 -16.48 -10.06
C LEU A 75 4.57 -16.52 -9.48
N LEU A 76 4.16 -17.64 -8.90
CA LEU A 76 2.84 -17.83 -8.33
C LEU A 76 2.78 -17.51 -6.82
N GLY A 77 3.89 -17.68 -6.09
CA GLY A 77 3.91 -17.54 -4.63
C GLY A 77 4.51 -16.22 -4.14
N LEU A 78 5.59 -15.76 -4.77
CA LEU A 78 6.47 -14.73 -4.20
C LEU A 78 6.59 -13.48 -5.07
N ASN A 79 6.23 -13.56 -6.36
CA ASN A 79 6.31 -12.39 -7.25
C ASN A 79 5.40 -11.27 -6.77
N ARG A 80 5.89 -10.02 -6.75
CA ARG A 80 5.11 -8.85 -6.29
C ARG A 80 3.76 -8.69 -6.96
N THR A 81 3.63 -9.04 -8.24
CA THR A 81 2.34 -8.99 -8.96
C THR A 81 1.25 -9.79 -8.25
N MET A 82 1.62 -10.86 -7.54
CA MET A 82 0.67 -11.69 -6.79
C MET A 82 0.09 -10.99 -5.57
N GLN A 83 0.72 -9.92 -5.07
CA GLN A 83 0.21 -9.14 -3.94
C GLN A 83 -1.17 -8.54 -4.23
N ALA A 84 -1.41 -8.08 -5.47
CA ALA A 84 -2.75 -7.67 -5.91
C ALA A 84 -3.53 -8.85 -6.53
N ASN A 85 -2.91 -9.62 -7.44
CA ASN A 85 -3.65 -10.61 -8.23
C ASN A 85 -4.23 -11.75 -7.41
N ARG A 86 -3.60 -12.13 -6.29
CA ARG A 86 -4.14 -13.17 -5.40
C ARG A 86 -5.39 -12.69 -4.66
N ILE A 87 -5.46 -11.40 -4.34
CA ILE A 87 -6.64 -10.78 -3.74
C ILE A 87 -7.79 -10.82 -4.75
N SER A 88 -7.54 -10.33 -5.97
CA SER A 88 -8.53 -10.35 -7.06
C SER A 88 -9.01 -11.77 -7.36
N ALA A 89 -8.10 -12.74 -7.42
CA ALA A 89 -8.45 -14.14 -7.65
C ALA A 89 -9.27 -14.74 -6.50
N TYR A 90 -8.93 -14.44 -5.24
CA TYR A 90 -9.63 -14.96 -4.08
C TYR A 90 -11.07 -14.43 -4.00
N PHE A 91 -11.25 -13.13 -4.18
CA PHE A 91 -12.57 -12.49 -4.11
C PHE A 91 -13.37 -12.57 -5.42
N ASN A 92 -12.77 -13.09 -6.49
CA ASN A 92 -13.32 -13.08 -7.85
C ASN A 92 -13.68 -11.66 -8.31
N PHE A 93 -12.73 -10.74 -8.19
CA PHE A 93 -12.84 -9.39 -8.73
C PHE A 93 -12.37 -9.35 -10.19
N HIS A 94 -13.11 -8.62 -11.01
CA HIS A 94 -12.85 -8.50 -12.46
C HIS A 94 -12.34 -7.12 -12.88
N GLY A 95 -12.11 -6.22 -11.92
CA GLY A 95 -11.49 -4.92 -12.19
C GLY A 95 -9.98 -5.00 -12.38
N THR A 96 -9.37 -3.83 -12.47
CA THR A 96 -7.91 -3.66 -12.59
C THR A 96 -7.21 -4.24 -11.37
N SER A 97 -6.14 -4.99 -11.55
CA SER A 97 -5.38 -5.62 -10.46
C SER A 97 -3.89 -5.35 -10.63
N ILE A 98 -3.34 -4.42 -9.84
CA ILE A 98 -1.97 -3.93 -9.99
C ILE A 98 -1.26 -3.89 -8.63
N ALA A 99 -0.06 -4.49 -8.60
CA ALA A 99 0.89 -4.30 -7.51
C ALA A 99 1.83 -3.14 -7.87
N HIS A 100 1.76 -2.06 -7.09
CA HIS A 100 2.66 -0.92 -7.18
C HIS A 100 3.90 -1.17 -6.32
N GLN A 101 5.03 -0.68 -6.82
CA GLN A 101 6.26 -0.62 -6.08
C GLN A 101 6.78 0.81 -6.07
N GLY A 102 7.14 1.30 -4.89
CA GLY A 102 7.75 2.61 -4.73
C GLY A 102 8.24 2.84 -3.31
N SER A 103 8.74 4.05 -3.04
CA SER A 103 9.12 4.43 -1.68
C SER A 103 7.88 4.60 -0.79
N TYR A 104 8.11 4.92 0.47
CA TYR A 104 7.07 5.17 1.46
C TYR A 104 6.13 6.31 1.05
N ASP A 105 6.62 7.26 0.26
CA ASP A 105 5.86 8.45 -0.15
C ASP A 105 5.00 8.21 -1.39
N ASN A 106 5.31 7.16 -2.15
CA ASN A 106 4.51 6.78 -3.31
C ASN A 106 3.30 5.92 -2.94
N VAL A 107 3.11 5.62 -1.65
CA VAL A 107 2.01 4.78 -1.17
C VAL A 107 0.63 5.33 -1.56
N PHE A 108 0.51 6.66 -1.61
CA PHE A 108 -0.72 7.35 -1.99
C PHE A 108 -0.96 7.43 -3.50
N GLU A 109 -0.01 7.02 -4.35
CA GLU A 109 -0.25 6.96 -5.80
C GLU A 109 -1.30 5.89 -6.14
N ALA A 110 -1.27 4.75 -5.45
CA ALA A 110 -2.31 3.73 -5.56
C ALA A 110 -3.69 4.28 -5.15
N LEU A 111 -3.73 5.12 -4.11
CA LEU A 111 -4.95 5.81 -3.67
C LEU A 111 -5.45 6.81 -4.71
N LYS A 112 -4.54 7.58 -5.31
CA LYS A 112 -4.86 8.56 -6.35
C LYS A 112 -5.50 7.89 -7.57
N VAL A 113 -4.86 6.83 -8.09
CA VAL A 113 -5.39 6.08 -9.23
C VAL A 113 -6.77 5.51 -8.91
N ALA A 114 -6.94 4.91 -7.74
CA ALA A 114 -8.22 4.36 -7.31
C ALA A 114 -9.32 5.42 -7.18
N TYR A 115 -9.00 6.57 -6.57
CA TYR A 115 -9.90 7.72 -6.46
C TYR A 115 -10.36 8.21 -7.85
N GLU A 116 -9.43 8.32 -8.80
CA GLU A 116 -9.76 8.74 -10.16
C GLU A 116 -10.62 7.73 -10.91
N GLU A 117 -10.28 6.44 -10.85
CA GLU A 117 -11.06 5.37 -11.50
C GLU A 117 -12.49 5.31 -10.96
N LEU A 118 -12.64 5.41 -9.65
CA LEU A 118 -13.95 5.36 -8.99
C LEU A 118 -14.77 6.61 -9.29
N SER A 119 -14.15 7.80 -9.26
CA SER A 119 -14.81 9.08 -9.56
C SER A 119 -15.27 9.18 -11.02
N LYS A 120 -14.55 8.52 -11.94
CA LYS A 120 -14.91 8.44 -13.37
C LYS A 120 -15.91 7.30 -13.67
N GLY A 121 -16.36 6.56 -12.65
CA GLY A 121 -17.31 5.45 -12.81
C GLY A 121 -16.73 4.25 -13.56
N ARG A 122 -15.40 4.08 -13.59
CA ARG A 122 -14.74 2.98 -14.31
C ARG A 122 -14.70 1.66 -13.53
N CYS A 123 -15.00 1.72 -12.24
CA CYS A 123 -15.11 0.57 -11.34
C CYS A 123 -16.23 0.80 -10.32
N ASP A 124 -16.68 -0.27 -9.67
CA ASP A 124 -17.74 -0.22 -8.65
C ASP A 124 -17.20 0.01 -7.23
N GLY A 125 -15.92 -0.31 -7.03
CA GLY A 125 -15.19 -0.09 -5.79
C GLY A 125 -13.71 -0.35 -6.02
N CYS A 126 -12.90 -0.01 -5.04
CA CYS A 126 -11.45 -0.26 -5.07
C CYS A 126 -10.98 -0.78 -3.72
N LEU A 127 -10.19 -1.86 -3.72
CA LEU A 127 -9.27 -2.14 -2.62
C LEU A 127 -7.96 -1.42 -2.87
N VAL A 128 -7.55 -0.59 -1.92
CA VAL A 128 -6.26 0.09 -1.94
C VAL A 128 -5.52 -0.29 -0.67
N GLY A 129 -4.32 -0.82 -0.80
CA GLY A 129 -3.56 -1.23 0.37
C GLY A 129 -2.07 -1.05 0.22
N ALA A 130 -1.38 -1.13 1.35
CA ALA A 130 0.07 -1.08 1.42
C ALA A 130 0.58 -2.02 2.50
N SER A 131 1.78 -2.57 2.31
CA SER A 131 2.44 -3.35 3.34
C SER A 131 3.95 -3.13 3.34
N ASN A 132 4.51 -3.09 4.54
CA ASN A 132 5.95 -3.19 4.78
C ASN A 132 6.17 -4.19 5.92
N LEU A 133 7.01 -5.20 5.71
CA LEU A 133 7.42 -6.15 6.76
C LEU A 133 8.94 -6.19 6.82
N CYS A 134 9.51 -5.96 8.00
CA CYS A 134 10.94 -5.96 8.30
C CYS A 134 11.40 -7.38 8.62
N LEU A 135 11.38 -8.25 7.62
CA LEU A 135 11.59 -9.69 7.81
C LEU A 135 13.07 -10.06 7.88
N HIS A 136 13.92 -9.27 7.21
CA HIS A 136 15.36 -9.52 7.15
C HIS A 136 16.18 -8.26 7.49
N PRO A 137 17.32 -8.44 8.18
CA PRO A 137 18.11 -7.32 8.66
C PRO A 137 18.85 -6.59 7.52
N HIS A 138 19.10 -7.23 6.38
CA HIS A 138 19.83 -6.63 5.25
C HIS A 138 19.16 -5.32 4.81
N THR A 139 17.84 -5.33 4.60
CA THR A 139 17.10 -4.12 4.24
C THR A 139 17.26 -3.03 5.30
N SER A 140 17.29 -3.38 6.59
CA SER A 140 17.54 -2.39 7.66
C SER A 140 18.97 -1.85 7.66
N MET A 141 19.96 -2.68 7.32
CA MET A 141 21.36 -2.24 7.19
C MET A 141 21.51 -1.23 6.05
N GLU A 142 20.87 -1.47 4.91
CA GLU A 142 20.84 -0.52 3.79
C GLU A 142 20.24 0.83 4.21
N TYR A 143 19.11 0.84 4.93
CA TYR A 143 18.54 2.08 5.46
C TYR A 143 19.45 2.77 6.48
N GLN A 144 20.23 2.00 7.26
CA GLN A 144 21.21 2.54 8.20
C GLN A 144 22.42 3.15 7.47
N GLU A 145 22.89 2.54 6.37
CA GLU A 145 23.96 3.10 5.53
C GLU A 145 23.55 4.42 4.84
N LEU A 146 22.24 4.62 4.63
CA LEU A 146 21.68 5.88 4.15
C LEU A 146 21.45 6.92 5.26
N ASP A 147 21.86 6.65 6.50
CA ASP A 147 21.65 7.50 7.68
C ASP A 147 20.17 7.85 7.94
N LEU A 148 19.25 6.94 7.56
CA LEU A 148 17.80 7.15 7.72
C LEU A 148 17.24 6.61 9.04
N ILE A 149 17.99 5.72 9.71
CA ILE A 149 17.54 5.02 10.91
C ILE A 149 18.11 5.67 12.17
N THR A 150 17.22 6.01 13.11
CA THR A 150 17.62 6.53 14.42
C THR A 150 18.30 5.47 15.28
N LYS A 151 19.25 5.89 16.11
CA LYS A 151 19.85 5.07 17.18
C LYS A 151 19.06 5.17 18.50
N ASP A 152 18.12 6.10 18.58
CA ASP A 152 17.27 6.29 19.74
C ASP A 152 16.21 5.18 19.80
N PRO A 153 15.73 4.82 21.00
CA PRO A 153 14.68 3.81 21.14
C PRO A 153 13.29 4.30 20.69
N VAL A 154 13.14 5.58 20.32
CA VAL A 154 11.87 6.21 19.98
C VAL A 154 11.98 7.12 18.76
N ASN A 155 10.89 7.21 17.99
CA ASN A 155 10.74 8.24 16.97
C ASN A 155 10.48 9.59 17.64
N ARG A 156 11.10 10.66 17.13
CA ARG A 156 10.98 12.02 17.64
C ARG A 156 10.46 12.98 16.56
N PRO A 157 9.20 12.88 16.13
CA PRO A 157 8.68 13.80 15.12
C PRO A 157 8.72 15.23 15.66
N LEU A 158 9.23 16.16 14.85
CA LEU A 158 9.29 17.60 15.13
C LEU A 158 10.18 18.02 16.33
N ASP A 159 10.97 17.11 16.90
CA ASP A 159 11.94 17.41 17.96
C ASP A 159 13.25 17.93 17.34
N ASP A 160 13.89 18.93 17.95
CA ASP A 160 15.19 19.46 17.52
C ASP A 160 16.30 18.38 17.49
N ASN A 161 16.12 17.29 18.24
CA ASN A 161 17.03 16.15 18.31
C ASN A 161 16.61 14.98 17.40
N ALA A 162 15.66 15.17 16.49
CA ALA A 162 15.26 14.14 15.54
C ALA A 162 16.41 13.77 14.60
N ASN A 163 16.73 12.48 14.49
CA ASN A 163 17.91 11.99 13.79
C ASN A 163 17.63 10.72 12.95
N GLY A 164 16.39 10.57 12.47
CA GLY A 164 15.95 9.43 11.66
C GLY A 164 14.63 8.84 12.15
N TYR A 165 14.28 7.66 11.64
CA TYR A 165 13.06 6.93 12.03
C TYR A 165 13.32 5.45 12.34
N ILE A 166 12.35 4.81 12.98
CA ILE A 166 12.33 3.38 13.28
C ILE A 166 11.47 2.67 12.25
N ARG A 167 12.01 1.62 11.61
CA ARG A 167 11.24 0.77 10.70
C ARG A 167 10.21 -0.06 11.47
N ALA A 168 9.02 -0.21 10.90
CA ALA A 168 7.92 -0.94 11.52
C ALA A 168 7.22 -1.87 10.54
N ASP A 169 6.65 -2.95 11.08
CA ASP A 169 5.79 -3.86 10.35
C ASP A 169 4.38 -3.28 10.26
N SER A 170 3.84 -3.19 9.05
CA SER A 170 2.47 -2.73 8.84
C SER A 170 1.86 -3.33 7.57
N THR A 171 0.55 -3.53 7.64
CA THR A 171 -0.31 -3.77 6.48
C THR A 171 -1.60 -3.01 6.69
N VAL A 172 -1.97 -2.18 5.73
CA VAL A 172 -3.20 -1.38 5.76
C VAL A 172 -3.92 -1.58 4.45
N VAL A 173 -5.24 -1.79 4.50
CA VAL A 173 -6.09 -1.90 3.31
C VAL A 173 -7.37 -1.13 3.55
N PHE A 174 -7.73 -0.29 2.59
CA PHE A 174 -8.97 0.47 2.54
C PHE A 174 -9.87 -0.09 1.44
N TYR A 175 -11.18 -0.05 1.67
CA TYR A 175 -12.18 -0.25 0.65
C TYR A 175 -12.81 1.10 0.28
N LEU A 176 -12.56 1.56 -0.94
CA LEU A 176 -13.15 2.77 -1.50
C LEU A 176 -14.40 2.43 -2.29
N GLN A 177 -15.40 3.28 -2.13
CA GLN A 177 -16.73 3.07 -2.65
C GLN A 177 -17.39 4.42 -2.91
N ARG A 178 -18.32 4.44 -3.86
CA ARG A 178 -19.14 5.64 -4.09
C ARG A 178 -20.04 5.87 -2.89
N LYS A 179 -20.26 7.14 -2.56
CA LYS A 179 -21.14 7.56 -1.46
C LYS A 179 -22.56 6.98 -1.58
N SER A 180 -23.07 6.83 -2.80
CA SER A 180 -24.39 6.25 -3.07
C SER A 180 -24.51 4.78 -2.69
N ASP A 181 -23.40 4.06 -2.79
CA ASP A 181 -23.38 2.60 -2.66
C ASP A 181 -22.98 2.19 -1.24
N ALA A 182 -22.35 3.10 -0.50
CA ALA A 182 -21.66 2.85 0.76
C ALA A 182 -22.57 2.45 1.91
N ARG A 183 -22.25 1.32 2.56
CA ARG A 183 -22.89 0.89 3.82
C ARG A 183 -22.26 1.53 5.06
N ARG A 184 -20.99 1.93 4.98
CA ARG A 184 -20.26 2.66 6.03
C ARG A 184 -19.32 3.68 5.40
N ILE A 185 -19.26 4.88 5.97
CA ILE A 185 -18.37 5.96 5.53
C ILE A 185 -17.59 6.49 6.73
N TYR A 186 -16.26 6.42 6.66
CA TYR A 186 -15.37 7.06 7.65
C TYR A 186 -15.03 8.50 7.27
N ALA A 187 -14.71 8.72 6.00
CA ALA A 187 -14.34 10.01 5.45
C ALA A 187 -14.65 10.04 3.95
N GLU A 188 -14.77 11.26 3.42
CA GLU A 188 -14.90 11.52 1.98
C GLU A 188 -13.56 12.03 1.46
N ILE A 189 -13.03 11.42 0.41
CA ILE A 189 -11.79 11.87 -0.22
C ILE A 189 -12.14 13.05 -1.14
N VAL A 190 -11.70 14.24 -0.76
CA VAL A 190 -11.96 15.47 -1.52
C VAL A 190 -11.00 15.61 -2.70
N ASN A 191 -9.72 15.26 -2.51
CA ASN A 191 -8.72 15.24 -3.56
C ASN A 191 -7.50 14.39 -3.16
N VAL A 192 -6.72 13.95 -4.14
CA VAL A 192 -5.41 13.30 -3.93
C VAL A 192 -4.39 13.93 -4.89
N GLY A 193 -3.48 14.73 -4.34
CA GLY A 193 -2.38 15.33 -5.09
C GLY A 193 -1.14 14.44 -5.13
N SER A 194 -0.35 14.56 -6.20
CA SER A 194 1.01 14.01 -6.24
C SER A 194 1.90 14.83 -7.16
N ILE A 195 3.20 14.86 -6.86
CA ILE A 195 4.25 15.49 -7.68
C ILE A 195 5.47 14.56 -7.74
N TYR A 196 6.22 14.64 -8.85
CA TYR A 196 7.48 13.93 -9.03
C TYR A 196 8.60 14.94 -9.29
N ILE A 197 9.67 14.85 -8.50
CA ILE A 197 10.79 15.79 -8.54
C ILE A 197 11.91 15.16 -9.37
N GLY A 198 12.31 15.82 -10.45
CA GLY A 198 13.34 15.38 -11.39
C GLY A 198 14.67 16.13 -11.27
N ASP A 199 14.90 16.82 -10.16
CA ASP A 199 16.05 17.71 -9.98
C ASP A 199 17.36 16.93 -9.90
N ARG A 200 18.15 17.00 -10.98
CA ARG A 200 19.43 16.30 -11.10
C ARG A 200 20.53 16.80 -10.15
N LEU A 201 20.47 18.09 -9.78
CA LEU A 201 21.53 18.76 -9.01
C LEU A 201 21.30 18.74 -7.49
N GLY A 202 20.10 18.34 -7.04
CA GLY A 202 19.78 18.18 -5.62
C GLY A 202 20.26 16.83 -5.06
N SER A 203 20.19 16.66 -3.74
CA SER A 203 20.38 15.34 -3.14
C SER A 203 19.12 14.50 -3.38
N PHE A 204 19.31 13.25 -3.82
CA PHE A 204 18.24 12.31 -4.14
C PHE A 204 17.34 11.98 -2.93
N LEU A 205 17.87 12.12 -1.71
CA LEU A 205 17.17 11.79 -0.47
C LEU A 205 16.50 13.01 0.19
N THR A 206 16.92 14.23 -0.17
CA THR A 206 16.39 15.45 0.45
C THR A 206 15.25 16.02 -0.36
N ARG A 207 14.19 16.45 0.32
CA ARG A 207 13.11 17.21 -0.30
C ARG A 207 13.32 18.70 -0.05
N GLU A 208 13.25 19.47 -1.12
CA GLU A 208 13.18 20.92 -1.01
C GLU A 208 11.76 21.36 -0.63
N GLU A 209 11.66 22.29 0.32
CA GLU A 209 10.40 22.84 0.82
C GLU A 209 9.51 23.37 -0.30
N LYS A 210 10.10 24.02 -1.31
CA LYS A 210 9.38 24.60 -2.47
C LYS A 210 8.44 23.59 -3.14
N TYR A 211 8.82 22.32 -3.22
CA TYR A 211 8.02 21.27 -3.84
C TYR A 211 6.85 20.83 -2.96
N MET A 212 7.05 20.78 -1.64
CA MET A 212 5.96 20.47 -0.70
C MET A 212 4.92 21.59 -0.68
N VAL A 213 5.35 22.86 -0.69
CA VAL A 213 4.46 24.01 -0.82
C VAL A 213 3.68 23.96 -2.12
N GLN A 214 4.35 23.71 -3.25
CA GLN A 214 3.70 23.58 -4.54
C GLN A 214 2.65 22.45 -4.56
N LEU A 215 2.97 21.27 -4.02
CA LEU A 215 2.03 20.15 -3.92
C LEU A 215 0.77 20.55 -3.15
N LEU A 216 0.92 21.21 -1.99
CA LEU A 216 -0.22 21.64 -1.17
C LEU A 216 -1.05 22.70 -1.89
N GLU A 217 -0.42 23.73 -2.45
CA GLU A 217 -1.11 24.80 -3.17
C GLU A 217 -1.90 24.27 -4.37
N ASP A 218 -1.30 23.40 -5.18
CA ASP A 218 -1.96 22.81 -6.35
C ASP A 218 -3.11 21.90 -5.93
N THR A 219 -2.93 21.11 -4.85
CA THR A 219 -3.96 20.21 -4.33
C THR A 219 -5.16 20.98 -3.79
N TYR A 220 -4.94 22.02 -2.98
CA TYR A 220 -6.00 22.90 -2.47
C TYR A 220 -6.71 23.65 -3.58
N ARG A 221 -5.97 24.16 -4.58
CA ARG A 221 -6.55 24.87 -5.73
C ARG A 221 -7.48 23.96 -6.55
N GLN A 222 -7.10 22.70 -6.74
CA GLN A 222 -7.89 21.73 -7.53
C GLN A 222 -9.23 21.39 -6.88
N CYS A 223 -9.31 21.35 -5.54
CA CYS A 223 -10.54 21.04 -4.83
C CYS A 223 -11.28 22.24 -4.23
N GLY A 224 -10.72 23.44 -4.34
CA GLY A 224 -11.34 24.67 -3.83
C GLY A 224 -11.40 24.76 -2.31
N VAL A 225 -10.67 23.90 -1.58
CA VAL A 225 -10.55 23.94 -0.12
C VAL A 225 -9.55 25.02 0.27
N LYS A 226 -9.87 25.85 1.27
CA LYS A 226 -8.93 26.86 1.77
C LYS A 226 -8.06 26.26 2.88
N PRO A 227 -6.78 26.66 3.00
CA PRO A 227 -5.93 26.20 4.10
C PRO A 227 -6.54 26.40 5.50
N ASN A 228 -7.32 27.47 5.69
CA ASN A 228 -8.00 27.75 6.96
C ASN A 228 -9.16 26.79 7.28
N ASP A 229 -9.62 26.00 6.31
CA ASP A 229 -10.65 24.98 6.53
C ASP A 229 -10.04 23.68 7.11
N ILE A 230 -8.71 23.56 7.10
CA ILE A 230 -7.99 22.39 7.58
C ILE A 230 -7.88 22.44 9.10
N SER A 231 -8.56 21.51 9.76
CA SER A 231 -8.53 21.40 11.23
C SER A 231 -7.33 20.61 11.74
N TYR A 232 -6.77 19.71 10.91
CA TYR A 232 -5.66 18.83 11.27
C TYR A 232 -4.87 18.44 10.01
N LEU A 233 -3.54 18.37 10.16
CA LEU A 233 -2.62 17.89 9.14
C LEU A 233 -1.76 16.79 9.79
N GLU A 234 -1.83 15.58 9.23
CA GLU A 234 -0.95 14.46 9.57
C GLU A 234 0.35 14.55 8.76
#